data_AF-A0A259EUK1-F1
#
_entry.id   AF-A0A259EUK1-F1
#
_cell.length_a   1.000
_cell.length_b   1.000
_cell.length_c   1.000
_cell.angle_alpha   90.00
_cell.angle_beta   90.00
_cell.angle_gamma   90.00
#
_symmetry.space_group_name_H-M   'P 1'
#
loop_
_entity.id
_entity.type
_entity.pdbx_description
1 polymer ?
#
loop_
_entity_poly.entity_id
_entity_poly.type
_entity_poly.pdbx_seq_one_letter_code
_entity_poly.pdbx_strand_id
1 'polypeptide(L)'
;MGPRHKRALYGIALALWASGALWLLFHYFLRVPGDFGDAAHPLETWWLRLHGLMAFAALVAIGSVLPIHARRAWQLKKNRRSGLAMKSWLLWLALTGYALYYFLSEANEAWLPLAHWIAGLALPLAGLLHVRLGRRRIA
;
A
#
# COMPACT_ATOMS: atom_id res chain seq x y z
N MET A 1 11.00 -5.65 -18.47
CA MET A 1 11.47 -5.41 -17.10
C MET A 1 12.42 -6.52 -16.72
N GLY A 2 13.62 -6.18 -16.24
CA GLY A 2 14.59 -7.18 -15.80
C GLY A 2 14.17 -7.90 -14.52
N PRO A 3 14.71 -9.11 -14.26
CA PRO A 3 14.31 -9.94 -13.11
C PRO A 3 14.64 -9.31 -11.76
N ARG A 4 15.77 -8.59 -11.63
CA ARG A 4 16.17 -7.90 -10.39
C ARG A 4 15.18 -6.81 -10.01
N HIS A 5 14.80 -5.97 -10.98
CA HIS A 5 13.81 -4.91 -10.80
C HIS A 5 12.46 -5.49 -10.35
N LYS A 6 11.99 -6.57 -10.99
CA LYS A 6 10.75 -7.25 -10.60
C LYS A 6 10.79 -7.78 -9.17
N ARG A 7 11.91 -8.37 -8.73
CA ARG A 7 12.09 -8.84 -7.34
C ARG A 7 12.05 -7.67 -6.35
N ALA A 8 12.72 -6.56 -6.67
CA ALA A 8 12.70 -5.36 -5.84
C ALA A 8 11.27 -4.81 -5.68
N LEU A 9 10.50 -4.72 -6.77
CA LEU A 9 9.09 -4.28 -6.70
C LEU A 9 8.25 -5.14 -5.76
N TYR A 10 8.35 -6.47 -5.86
CA TYR A 10 7.60 -7.36 -4.98
C TYR A 10 8.10 -7.31 -3.53
N GLY A 11 9.41 -7.20 -3.32
CA GLY A 11 9.98 -7.06 -1.98
C GLY A 11 9.50 -5.80 -1.29
N ILE A 12 9.53 -4.66 -1.97
CA ILE A 12 9.04 -3.38 -1.44
C ILE A 12 7.53 -3.45 -1.18
N ALA A 13 6.75 -3.98 -2.12
CA ALA A 13 5.31 -4.11 -1.95
C ALA A 13 4.94 -5.03 -0.77
N LEU A 14 5.64 -6.15 -0.62
CA LEU A 14 5.45 -7.07 0.49
C LEU A 14 5.84 -6.42 1.83
N ALA A 15 6.99 -5.75 1.89
CA ALA A 15 7.45 -5.08 3.09
C ALA A 15 6.48 -3.96 3.52
N LEU A 16 6.03 -3.12 2.58
CA LEU A 16 5.04 -2.09 2.83
C LEU A 16 3.73 -2.66 3.38
N TRP A 17 3.19 -3.68 2.71
CA TRP A 17 1.92 -4.29 3.12
C TRP A 17 2.05 -5.00 4.47
N ALA A 18 3.10 -5.79 4.65
CA ALA A 18 3.33 -6.55 5.88
C ALA A 18 3.55 -5.63 7.07
N SER A 19 4.32 -4.56 6.94
CA SER A 19 4.54 -3.62 8.05
C SER A 19 3.25 -2.88 8.44
N GLY A 20 2.36 -2.59 7.49
CA GLY A 20 1.05 -2.00 7.78
C GLY A 20 0.10 -2.99 8.46
N ALA A 21 0.06 -4.23 7.98
CA ALA A 21 -0.75 -5.30 8.59
C ALA A 21 -0.26 -5.63 10.02
N LEU A 22 1.06 -5.69 10.22
CA LEU A 22 1.66 -5.87 11.54
C LEU A 22 1.38 -4.68 12.44
N TRP A 23 1.44 -3.44 11.94
CA TRP A 23 1.02 -2.29 12.74
C TRP A 23 -0.42 -2.43 13.24
N LEU A 24 -1.38 -2.80 12.37
CA LEU A 24 -2.78 -3.03 12.77
C LEU A 24 -2.91 -4.14 13.82
N LEU A 25 -2.20 -5.26 13.64
CA LEU A 25 -2.20 -6.36 14.60
C LEU A 25 -1.75 -5.87 15.99
N PHE A 26 -0.67 -5.09 16.04
CA PHE A 26 -0.13 -4.59 17.31
C PHE A 26 -1.05 -3.55 17.94
N HIS A 27 -1.58 -2.64 17.13
CA HIS A 27 -2.43 -1.55 17.58
C HIS A 27 -3.76 -2.03 18.19
N TYR A 28 -4.38 -3.05 17.57
CA TYR A 28 -5.70 -3.53 17.99
C TYR A 28 -5.66 -4.76 18.90
N PHE A 29 -4.64 -5.62 18.83
CA PHE A 29 -4.68 -6.94 19.49
C PHE A 29 -3.53 -7.24 20.45
N LEU A 30 -2.41 -6.50 20.40
CA LEU A 30 -1.22 -6.80 21.21
C LEU A 30 -0.88 -5.70 22.21
N ARG A 31 -1.88 -4.95 22.70
CA ARG A 31 -1.71 -3.96 23.76
C ARG A 31 -1.17 -4.62 25.03
N VAL A 32 -0.37 -3.88 25.80
CA VAL A 32 0.31 -4.37 27.01
C VAL A 32 -0.13 -3.59 28.23
N PRO A 33 -0.10 -4.16 29.45
CA PRO A 33 -0.41 -3.41 30.67
C PRO A 33 0.56 -2.23 30.86
N GLY A 34 0.02 -1.06 31.18
CA GLY A 34 0.78 0.14 31.53
C GLY A 34 0.26 0.82 32.79
N ASP A 35 0.98 1.83 33.27
CA ASP A 35 0.74 2.49 34.56
C ASP A 35 -0.66 3.12 34.69
N PHE A 36 -1.33 3.40 33.57
CA PHE A 36 -2.67 4.02 33.51
C PHE A 36 -3.68 3.18 32.72
N GLY A 37 -3.45 1.87 32.58
CA GLY A 37 -4.25 0.95 31.78
C GLY A 37 -3.50 0.43 30.55
N ASP A 38 -4.23 -0.17 29.60
CA ASP A 38 -3.63 -0.76 28.41
C ASP A 38 -2.85 0.27 27.59
N ALA A 39 -1.55 0.04 27.46
CA ALA A 39 -0.62 0.84 26.68
C ALA A 39 -0.32 0.18 25.32
N ALA A 40 0.16 0.99 24.39
CA ALA A 40 0.64 0.52 23.09
C ALA A 40 1.87 -0.39 23.27
N HIS A 41 1.94 -1.44 22.46
CA HIS A 41 3.12 -2.31 22.45
C HIS A 41 4.35 -1.56 21.91
N PRO A 42 5.56 -1.70 22.48
CA PRO A 42 6.74 -0.94 22.03
C PRO A 42 7.08 -1.09 20.54
N LEU A 43 6.81 -2.28 19.96
CA LEU A 43 6.99 -2.54 18.53
C LEU A 43 5.98 -1.86 17.60
N GLU A 44 4.84 -1.38 18.11
CA GLU A 44 3.84 -0.68 17.31
C GLU A 44 4.45 0.51 16.57
N THR A 45 5.20 1.37 17.26
CA THR A 45 5.88 2.51 16.65
C THR A 45 6.89 2.09 15.57
N TRP A 46 7.58 0.96 15.76
CA TRP A 46 8.56 0.48 14.79
C TRP A 46 7.92 -0.02 13.50
N TRP A 47 6.77 -0.72 13.58
CA TRP A 47 6.01 -1.11 12.40
C TRP A 47 5.52 0.10 11.61
N LEU A 48 5.06 1.15 12.30
CA LEU A 48 4.62 2.38 11.65
C LEU A 48 5.78 3.12 10.95
N ARG A 49 6.95 3.21 11.61
CA ARG A 49 8.17 3.79 11.01
C ARG A 49 8.61 3.03 9.75
N LEU A 50 8.62 1.70 9.83
CA LEU A 50 8.96 0.86 8.68
C LEU A 50 7.93 1.04 7.54
N HIS A 51 6.64 1.13 7.87
CA HIS A 51 5.59 1.39 6.88
C HIS A 51 5.79 2.72 6.17
N GLY A 52 6.06 3.80 6.91
CA GLY A 52 6.39 5.10 6.35
C GLY A 52 7.61 5.05 5.42
N LEU A 53 8.70 4.41 5.85
CA LEU A 53 9.91 4.23 5.02
C LEU A 53 9.61 3.46 3.72
N MET A 54 8.88 2.35 3.82
CA MET A 54 8.50 1.53 2.67
C MET A 54 7.51 2.25 1.74
N ALA A 55 6.72 3.20 2.24
CA ALA A 55 5.83 4.02 1.41
C ALA A 55 6.64 4.90 0.46
N PHE A 56 7.71 5.54 0.94
CA PHE A 56 8.63 6.30 0.07
C PHE A 56 9.30 5.40 -0.98
N ALA A 57 9.81 4.23 -0.56
CA ALA A 57 10.39 3.26 -1.48
C ALA A 57 9.37 2.80 -2.54
N ALA A 58 8.10 2.60 -2.14
CA ALA A 58 7.02 2.23 -3.04
C ALA A 58 6.69 3.33 -4.05
N LEU A 59 6.68 4.61 -3.65
CA LEU A 59 6.46 5.73 -4.57
C LEU A 59 7.55 5.80 -5.65
N VAL A 60 8.83 5.63 -5.26
CA VAL A 60 9.96 5.55 -6.21
C VAL A 60 9.80 4.35 -7.15
N ALA A 61 9.49 3.18 -6.59
CA ALA A 61 9.26 1.95 -7.33
C ALA A 61 8.11 2.09 -8.36
N ILE A 62 6.97 2.67 -7.95
CA ILE A 62 5.82 2.93 -8.82
C ILE A 62 6.23 3.90 -9.94
N GLY A 63 6.94 4.98 -9.61
CA GLY A 63 7.47 5.94 -10.57
C GLY A 63 8.33 5.28 -11.66
N SER A 64 9.14 4.29 -11.29
CA SER A 64 9.97 3.53 -12.24
C SER A 64 9.17 2.58 -13.17
N VAL A 65 8.00 2.12 -12.72
CA VAL A 65 7.12 1.19 -13.47
C VAL A 65 6.27 1.91 -14.51
N LEU A 66 5.76 3.09 -14.18
CA LEU A 66 4.86 3.87 -15.04
C LEU A 66 5.36 4.09 -16.48
N PRO A 67 6.59 4.59 -16.73
CA PRO A 67 7.05 4.91 -18.09
C PRO A 67 7.32 3.67 -18.94
N ILE A 68 7.62 2.52 -18.32
CA ILE A 68 7.95 1.28 -19.03
C ILE A 68 6.70 0.44 -19.24
N HIS A 69 6.00 0.10 -18.15
CA HIS A 69 4.88 -0.82 -18.18
C HIS A 69 3.59 -0.13 -18.64
N ALA A 70 3.26 1.02 -18.07
CA ALA A 70 1.99 1.68 -18.36
C ALA A 70 1.98 2.33 -19.74
N ARG A 71 3.10 2.95 -20.17
CA ARG A 71 3.23 3.51 -21.53
C ARG A 71 3.05 2.44 -22.60
N ARG A 72 3.73 1.31 -22.46
CA ARG A 72 3.63 0.18 -23.41
C ARG A 72 2.22 -0.42 -23.43
N ALA A 73 1.62 -0.65 -22.27
CA ALA A 73 0.24 -1.14 -22.19
C ALA A 73 -0.76 -0.16 -22.82
N TRP A 74 -0.51 1.14 -22.67
CA TRP A 74 -1.31 2.17 -23.32
C TRP A 74 -1.15 2.11 -24.84
N GLN A 75 0.06 2.13 -25.38
CA GLN A 75 0.31 2.03 -26.82
C GLN A 75 -0.35 0.79 -27.45
N LEU A 76 -0.27 -0.35 -26.76
CA LEU A 76 -0.86 -1.62 -27.22
C LEU A 76 -2.37 -1.75 -26.97
N LYS A 77 -3.04 -0.73 -26.39
CA LYS A 77 -4.46 -0.75 -25.98
C LYS A 77 -4.86 -1.95 -25.09
N LYS A 78 -3.89 -2.61 -24.44
CA LYS A 78 -4.13 -3.76 -23.57
C LYS A 78 -4.16 -3.34 -22.10
N ASN A 79 -5.06 -3.92 -21.33
CA ASN A 79 -5.13 -3.78 -19.85
C ASN A 79 -5.23 -2.33 -19.32
N ARG A 80 -5.76 -1.39 -20.12
CA ARG A 80 -5.81 0.04 -19.75
C ARG A 80 -6.72 0.33 -18.57
N ARG A 81 -7.92 -0.28 -18.52
CA ARG A 81 -8.92 -0.05 -17.46
C ARG A 81 -8.42 -0.52 -16.09
N SER A 82 -7.93 -1.76 -16.00
CA SER A 82 -7.36 -2.28 -14.74
C SER A 82 -6.07 -1.56 -14.35
N GLY A 83 -5.28 -1.07 -15.33
CA GLY A 83 -4.11 -0.24 -15.06
C GLY A 83 -4.48 1.14 -14.50
N LEU A 84 -5.52 1.79 -15.03
CA LEU A 84 -6.03 3.05 -14.49
C LEU A 84 -6.60 2.84 -13.08
N ALA A 85 -7.41 1.80 -12.87
CA ALA A 85 -7.95 1.45 -11.56
C ALA A 85 -6.82 1.24 -10.52
N MET A 86 -5.78 0.50 -10.88
CA MET A 86 -4.62 0.28 -10.00
C MET A 86 -3.90 1.60 -9.68
N LYS A 87 -3.69 2.48 -10.66
CA LYS A 87 -3.06 3.80 -10.42
C LYS A 87 -3.91 4.65 -9.49
N SER A 88 -5.21 4.72 -9.71
CA SER A 88 -6.14 5.46 -8.85
C SER A 88 -6.15 4.91 -7.43
N TRP A 89 -6.08 3.59 -7.26
CA TRP A 89 -6.00 2.94 -5.95
C TRP A 89 -4.69 3.28 -5.22
N LEU A 90 -3.55 3.23 -5.92
CA LEU A 90 -2.25 3.59 -5.34
C LEU A 90 -2.20 5.09 -4.99
N LEU A 91 -2.79 5.95 -5.82
CA LEU A 91 -2.91 7.38 -5.54
C LEU A 91 -3.81 7.62 -4.31
N TRP A 92 -4.94 6.93 -4.20
CA TRP A 92 -5.81 6.98 -3.03
C TRP A 92 -5.06 6.61 -1.75
N LEU A 93 -4.29 5.51 -1.77
CA LEU A 93 -3.48 5.10 -0.62
C LEU A 93 -2.42 6.14 -0.26
N ALA A 94 -1.73 6.72 -1.24
CA ALA A 94 -0.74 7.76 -0.99
C ALA A 94 -1.37 9.02 -0.38
N LEU A 95 -2.50 9.48 -0.92
CA LEU A 95 -3.19 10.67 -0.43
C LEU A 95 -3.78 10.47 0.96
N THR A 96 -4.41 9.33 1.21
CA THR A 96 -4.98 9.00 2.54
C THR A 96 -3.88 8.79 3.58
N GLY A 97 -2.75 8.19 3.22
CA GLY A 97 -1.59 8.07 4.12
C GLY A 97 -0.99 9.44 4.48
N TYR A 98 -0.87 10.33 3.50
CA TYR A 98 -0.46 11.72 3.74
C TYR A 98 -1.48 12.47 4.62
N ALA A 99 -2.78 12.28 4.36
CA ALA A 99 -3.85 12.86 5.17
C ALA A 99 -3.82 12.38 6.62
N LEU A 100 -3.57 11.09 6.86
CA LEU A 100 -3.41 10.54 8.21
C LEU A 100 -2.24 11.18 8.96
N TYR A 101 -1.15 11.53 8.26
CA TYR A 101 0.00 12.15 8.89
C TYR A 101 -0.21 13.64 9.22
N TYR A 102 -0.88 14.40 8.34
CA TYR A 102 -0.93 15.86 8.44
C TYR A 102 -2.31 16.44 8.80
N PHE A 103 -3.39 15.69 8.60
CA PHE A 103 -4.77 16.21 8.63
C PHE A 103 -5.73 15.38 9.49
N LEU A 104 -5.23 14.42 10.27
CA LEU A 104 -6.06 13.66 11.20
C LEU A 104 -6.63 14.59 12.28
N SER A 105 -7.94 14.54 12.49
CA SER A 105 -8.67 15.33 13.47
C SER A 105 -9.93 14.61 13.94
N GLU A 106 -10.57 15.12 15.00
CA GLU A 106 -11.84 14.58 15.51
C GLU A 106 -12.93 14.45 14.42
N ALA A 107 -12.92 15.35 13.43
CA ALA A 107 -13.89 15.33 12.33
C ALA A 107 -13.72 14.15 11.36
N ASN A 108 -12.55 13.51 11.32
CA ASN A 108 -12.24 12.46 10.36
C ASN A 108 -11.60 11.19 10.95
N GLU A 109 -11.31 11.16 12.25
CA GLU A 109 -10.71 10.00 12.93
C GLU A 109 -11.54 8.72 12.81
N ALA A 110 -12.87 8.83 12.70
CA ALA A 110 -13.74 7.67 12.62
C ALA A 110 -13.68 6.95 11.26
N TRP A 111 -13.32 7.62 10.17
CA TRP A 111 -13.39 7.05 8.81
C TRP A 111 -12.08 7.12 8.03
N LEU A 112 -11.21 8.11 8.26
CA LEU A 112 -9.99 8.28 7.50
C LEU A 112 -9.00 7.11 7.71
N PRO A 113 -8.77 6.61 8.94
CA PRO A 113 -7.97 5.40 9.16
C PRO A 113 -8.57 4.19 8.43
N LEU A 114 -9.89 3.96 8.57
CA LEU A 114 -10.59 2.86 7.93
C LEU A 114 -10.41 2.90 6.40
N ALA A 115 -10.61 4.07 5.80
CA ALA A 115 -10.48 4.30 4.36
C ALA A 115 -9.07 3.98 3.83
N HIS A 116 -8.04 4.23 4.64
CA HIS A 116 -6.66 3.89 4.29
C HIS A 116 -6.38 2.40 4.46
N TRP A 117 -6.60 1.84 5.66
CA TRP A 117 -6.14 0.49 5.94
C TRP A 117 -7.00 -0.59 5.28
N ILE A 118 -8.31 -0.39 5.10
CA ILE A 118 -9.15 -1.33 4.35
C ILE A 118 -8.68 -1.40 2.89
N ALA A 119 -8.44 -0.23 2.28
CA ALA A 119 -7.91 -0.15 0.92
C ALA A 119 -6.50 -0.75 0.82
N GLY A 120 -5.68 -0.59 1.88
CA GLY A 120 -4.33 -1.14 1.97
C GLY A 120 -4.33 -2.67 2.06
N LEU A 121 -5.18 -3.24 2.90
CA LEU A 121 -5.33 -4.70 3.04
C LEU A 121 -5.84 -5.36 1.76
N ALA A 122 -6.71 -4.68 1.01
CA ALA A 122 -7.23 -5.18 -0.27
C ALA A 122 -6.23 -5.08 -1.44
N LEU A 123 -5.11 -4.36 -1.28
CA LEU A 123 -4.15 -4.09 -2.36
C LEU A 123 -3.54 -5.37 -3.00
N PRO A 124 -3.12 -6.41 -2.26
CA PRO A 124 -2.58 -7.64 -2.87
C PRO A 124 -3.60 -8.34 -3.77
N LEU A 125 -4.88 -8.36 -3.37
CA LEU A 125 -5.97 -8.93 -4.17
C LEU A 125 -6.18 -8.11 -5.46
N ALA A 126 -6.22 -6.78 -5.35
CA ALA A 126 -6.31 -5.90 -6.50
C ALA A 126 -5.12 -6.12 -7.46
N GLY A 127 -3.91 -6.29 -6.93
CA GLY A 127 -2.68 -6.57 -7.68
C GLY A 127 -2.77 -7.90 -8.44
N LEU A 128 -3.22 -8.95 -7.76
CA LEU A 128 -3.42 -10.27 -8.36
C LEU A 128 -4.43 -10.22 -9.51
N LEU A 129 -5.56 -9.53 -9.31
CA LEU A 129 -6.58 -9.33 -10.35
C LEU A 129 -6.02 -8.55 -11.54
N HIS A 130 -5.27 -7.47 -11.31
CA HIS A 130 -4.61 -6.70 -12.37
C HIS A 130 -3.68 -7.56 -13.23
N VAL A 131 -2.88 -8.43 -12.60
CA VAL A 131 -1.96 -9.34 -13.29
C VAL A 131 -2.73 -10.43 -14.07
N ARG A 132 -3.76 -11.03 -13.47
CA ARG A 132 -4.59 -12.06 -14.13
C ARG A 132 -5.31 -11.49 -15.36
N LEU A 133 -5.91 -10.31 -15.25
CA LEU A 133 -6.58 -9.62 -16.36
C LEU A 133 -5.61 -9.24 -17.48
N GLY A 134 -4.37 -8.88 -17.12
CA GLY A 134 -3.30 -8.60 -18.09
C GLY A 134 -2.88 -9.84 -18.89
N ARG A 135 -2.79 -11.01 -18.24
CA ARG A 135 -2.41 -12.28 -18.89
C ARG A 135 -3.50 -12.83 -19.80
N ARG A 136 -4.78 -12.73 -19.40
CA ARG A 136 -5.94 -13.19 -20.19
C ARG A 136 -6.15 -12.46 -21.53
N ARG A 137 -5.49 -11.31 -21.75
CA ARG A 137 -5.52 -10.57 -23.03
C ARG A 137 -4.31 -10.84 -23.93
N ILE A 138 -3.38 -11.69 -23.49
CA ILE A 138 -2.18 -12.08 -24.24
C ILE A 138 -2.34 -13.50 -24.79
N ALA A 139 -3.00 -14.39 -24.04
CA ALA A 139 -3.62 -15.60 -24.60
C ALA A 139 -4.83 -15.23 -25.47
#